data_AF-A0A3M0A1W2-F1
#
_entry.id   AF-A0A3M0A1W2-F1
#
_cell.length_a   1.000
_cell.length_b   1.000
_cell.length_c   1.000
_cell.angle_alpha   90.00
_cell.angle_beta   90.00
_cell.angle_gamma   90.00
#
_symmetry.space_group_name_H-M   'P 1'
#
loop_
_entity.id
_entity.type
_entity.pdbx_description
1 polymer ?
#
loop_
_entity_poly.entity_id
_entity_poly.type
_entity_poly.pdbx_seq_one_letter_code
_entity_poly.pdbx_strand_id
1 'polypeptide(L)'
;MSERIYIVSPPPEAREELLASIRALLPRAECIEVEHPVESLESAQLVISFGTQVEEFLALCRQADLQNVGVIQARLQSFQLDNDEFDDVWESPLLDESARVMLLDFPMLAVRLFPDVLREIELAGTRELDDSSFFNIVTVPDLSRVCASVIAQLLSGGENWGRYTYASGGKVTWHRLTAYLCDDKCEETTDQLVAGAGLGVDRTLDGTALKFAFGIKPKPWRVGLLDRWRAFLG
;
A
#
# COMPACT_ATOMS: atom_id res chain seq x y z
N MET A 1 -25.80 -7.21 13.88
CA MET A 1 -24.68 -8.14 13.62
C MET A 1 -23.41 -7.31 13.63
N SER A 2 -22.33 -7.77 14.26
CA SER A 2 -21.04 -7.07 14.18
C SER A 2 -20.45 -7.32 12.79
N GLU A 3 -20.32 -6.26 11.99
CA GLU A 3 -19.64 -6.33 10.70
C GLU A 3 -18.15 -6.58 10.96
N ARG A 4 -17.66 -7.73 10.49
CA ARG A 4 -16.25 -8.12 10.62
C ARG A 4 -15.52 -7.71 9.35
N ILE A 5 -14.37 -7.07 9.52
CA ILE A 5 -13.53 -6.55 8.43
C ILE A 5 -12.17 -7.21 8.52
N TYR A 6 -11.83 -7.96 7.50
CA TYR A 6 -10.64 -8.79 7.50
C TYR A 6 -9.57 -8.12 6.66
N ILE A 7 -8.38 -7.91 7.25
CA ILE A 7 -7.25 -7.24 6.61
C ILE A 7 -6.16 -8.27 6.40
N VAL A 8 -6.13 -8.84 5.21
CA VAL A 8 -5.21 -9.93 4.87
C VAL A 8 -3.92 -9.31 4.30
N SER A 9 -2.80 -9.63 4.97
CA SER A 9 -1.41 -9.40 4.55
C SER A 9 -0.90 -7.94 4.47
N PRO A 10 -0.79 -7.20 5.59
CA PRO A 10 0.02 -5.99 5.61
C PRO A 10 1.54 -6.32 5.45
N PRO A 11 2.36 -5.41 4.89
CA PRO A 11 3.81 -5.60 4.79
C PRO A 11 4.44 -5.85 6.16
N PRO A 12 5.30 -6.87 6.32
CA PRO A 12 5.84 -7.27 7.62
C PRO A 12 6.42 -6.11 8.44
N GLU A 13 7.13 -5.19 7.79
CA GLU A 13 7.87 -4.09 8.42
C GLU A 13 6.96 -2.95 8.89
N ALA A 14 5.76 -2.84 8.34
CA ALA A 14 4.74 -1.85 8.73
C ALA A 14 3.55 -2.50 9.42
N ARG A 15 3.56 -3.82 9.60
CA ARG A 15 2.42 -4.65 10.01
C ARG A 15 1.82 -4.18 11.33
N GLU A 16 2.61 -4.15 12.39
CA GLU A 16 2.13 -3.79 13.72
C GLU A 16 1.58 -2.37 13.76
N GLU A 17 2.31 -1.41 13.18
CA GLU A 17 1.91 -0.01 13.15
C GLU A 17 0.65 0.23 12.30
N LEU A 18 0.57 -0.39 11.13
CA LEU A 18 -0.58 -0.28 10.24
C LEU A 18 -1.83 -0.86 10.89
N LEU A 19 -1.73 -2.07 11.48
CA LEU A 19 -2.85 -2.70 12.16
C LEU A 19 -3.25 -1.92 13.43
N ALA A 20 -2.29 -1.44 14.23
CA ALA A 20 -2.58 -0.63 15.40
C ALA A 20 -3.30 0.67 15.01
N SER A 21 -2.82 1.34 13.95
CA SER A 21 -3.43 2.57 13.43
C SER A 21 -4.83 2.33 12.88
N ILE A 22 -5.04 1.25 12.13
CA ILE A 22 -6.39 0.91 11.62
C ILE A 22 -7.33 0.55 12.77
N ARG A 23 -6.89 -0.25 13.75
CA ARG A 23 -7.69 -0.59 14.95
C ARG A 23 -8.06 0.66 15.75
N ALA A 24 -7.15 1.62 15.88
CA ALA A 24 -7.43 2.89 16.54
C ALA A 24 -8.48 3.72 15.80
N LEU A 25 -8.45 3.70 14.46
CA LEU A 25 -9.41 4.42 13.61
C LEU A 25 -10.76 3.68 13.50
N LEU A 26 -10.76 2.35 13.64
CA LEU A 26 -11.92 1.47 13.47
C LEU A 26 -12.00 0.45 14.62
N PRO A 27 -12.36 0.86 15.84
CA PRO A 27 -12.33 0.00 17.03
C PRO A 27 -13.33 -1.16 16.99
N ARG A 28 -14.26 -1.16 16.03
CA ARG A 28 -15.24 -2.24 15.82
C ARG A 28 -14.84 -3.23 14.73
N ALA A 29 -13.76 -2.96 14.00
CA ALA A 29 -13.26 -3.83 12.94
C ALA A 29 -12.42 -4.97 13.53
N GLU A 30 -12.77 -6.20 13.19
CA GLU A 30 -12.01 -7.39 13.60
C GLU A 30 -10.87 -7.68 12.60
N CYS A 31 -9.70 -7.06 12.80
CA CYS A 31 -8.55 -7.28 11.92
C CYS A 31 -7.91 -8.66 12.15
N ILE A 32 -8.21 -9.62 11.26
CA ILE A 32 -7.54 -10.93 11.22
C ILE A 32 -6.33 -10.87 10.30
N GLU A 33 -5.20 -11.33 10.83
CA GLU A 33 -3.95 -11.47 10.11
C GLU A 33 -3.91 -12.80 9.34
N VAL A 34 -3.41 -12.73 8.10
CA VAL A 34 -3.08 -13.90 7.30
C VAL A 34 -1.69 -13.66 6.75
N GLU A 35 -0.77 -14.56 7.08
CA GLU A 35 0.58 -14.52 6.55
C GLU A 35 0.55 -14.84 5.05
N HIS A 36 1.15 -13.96 4.26
CA HIS A 36 1.41 -14.19 2.84
C HIS A 36 2.90 -13.95 2.56
N PRO A 37 3.57 -14.82 1.79
CA PRO A 37 4.90 -14.51 1.25
C PRO A 37 4.74 -13.45 0.16
N VAL A 38 5.02 -12.17 0.46
CA VAL A 38 5.08 -11.14 -0.57
C VAL A 38 6.43 -11.28 -1.27
N GLU A 39 6.45 -11.96 -2.42
CA GLU A 39 7.71 -12.27 -3.15
C GLU A 39 8.29 -11.08 -3.94
N SER A 40 7.54 -9.98 -4.10
CA SER A 40 7.96 -8.80 -4.89
C SER A 40 8.12 -7.54 -4.04
N LEU A 41 9.28 -6.89 -4.15
CA LEU A 41 9.64 -5.64 -3.48
C LEU A 41 8.93 -4.39 -4.05
N GLU A 42 8.22 -4.50 -5.18
CA GLU A 42 7.80 -3.33 -5.96
C GLU A 42 6.40 -2.79 -5.63
N SER A 43 5.54 -3.61 -5.04
CA SER A 43 4.21 -3.17 -4.58
C SER A 43 3.76 -4.04 -3.42
N ALA A 44 3.13 -3.41 -2.44
CA ALA A 44 2.46 -4.11 -1.36
C ALA A 44 0.95 -4.06 -1.59
N GLN A 45 0.27 -5.12 -1.17
CA GLN A 45 -1.16 -5.28 -1.36
C GLN A 45 -1.85 -5.42 -0.01
N LEU A 46 -3.00 -4.77 0.13
CA LEU A 46 -3.91 -5.00 1.23
C LEU A 46 -5.19 -5.60 0.69
N VAL A 47 -5.58 -6.76 1.22
CA VAL A 47 -6.87 -7.35 0.90
C VAL A 47 -7.83 -7.05 2.04
N ILE A 48 -8.98 -6.48 1.71
CA ILE A 48 -10.07 -6.16 2.64
C ILE A 48 -11.25 -7.05 2.28
N SER A 49 -11.76 -7.83 3.24
CA SER A 49 -12.93 -8.70 3.03
C SER A 49 -14.02 -8.41 4.06
N PHE A 50 -15.28 -8.56 3.65
CA PHE A 50 -16.49 -8.43 4.47
C PHE A 50 -17.36 -9.69 4.35
N GLY A 51 -17.85 -10.22 5.47
CA GLY A 51 -18.81 -11.33 5.49
C GLY A 51 -18.79 -12.20 6.76
N THR A 52 -19.78 -13.07 6.91
CA THR A 52 -19.96 -13.97 8.08
C THR A 52 -19.18 -15.28 7.99
N GLN A 53 -18.60 -15.61 6.83
CA GLN A 53 -17.95 -16.90 6.55
C GLN A 53 -16.45 -16.78 6.29
N VAL A 54 -15.75 -15.91 7.01
CA VAL A 54 -14.32 -15.74 6.72
C VAL A 54 -13.46 -16.95 7.06
N GLU A 55 -13.90 -17.84 7.94
CA GLU A 55 -13.20 -19.13 8.06
C GLU A 55 -13.26 -19.95 6.76
N GLU A 56 -14.34 -19.85 5.97
CA GLU A 56 -14.43 -20.48 4.64
C GLU A 56 -13.61 -19.72 3.59
N PHE A 57 -13.62 -18.38 3.59
CA PHE A 57 -12.73 -17.59 2.73
C PHE A 57 -11.25 -17.87 3.04
N LEU A 58 -10.87 -17.88 4.32
CA LEU A 58 -9.51 -18.23 4.76
C LEU A 58 -9.19 -19.70 4.48
N ALA A 59 -10.17 -20.61 4.60
CA ALA A 59 -9.99 -22.00 4.21
C ALA A 59 -9.78 -22.14 2.70
N LEU A 60 -10.47 -21.35 1.87
CA LEU A 60 -10.25 -21.25 0.42
C LEU A 60 -8.87 -20.66 0.11
N CYS A 61 -8.45 -19.61 0.81
CA CYS A 61 -7.09 -19.08 0.70
C CYS A 61 -6.03 -20.12 1.04
N ARG A 62 -6.27 -20.91 2.09
CA ARG A 62 -5.39 -21.99 2.52
C ARG A 62 -5.44 -23.23 1.60
N GLN A 63 -6.61 -23.59 1.05
CA GLN A 63 -6.81 -24.76 0.18
C GLN A 63 -6.33 -24.53 -1.26
N ALA A 64 -6.53 -23.33 -1.80
CA ALA A 64 -6.12 -23.01 -3.16
C ALA A 64 -4.62 -22.71 -3.28
N ASP A 65 -3.82 -23.02 -2.25
CA ASP A 65 -2.40 -22.73 -2.15
C ASP A 65 -2.10 -21.28 -2.57
N LEU A 66 -2.94 -20.35 -2.09
CA LEU A 66 -2.86 -18.91 -2.39
C LEU A 66 -1.68 -18.25 -1.65
N GLN A 67 -0.54 -18.93 -1.61
CA GLN A 67 0.79 -18.32 -1.44
C GLN A 67 1.19 -17.50 -2.67
N ASN A 68 0.44 -17.63 -3.76
CA ASN A 68 0.70 -16.93 -5.00
C ASN A 68 -0.39 -15.87 -5.20
N VAL A 69 -0.05 -14.60 -4.93
CA VAL A 69 -0.85 -13.43 -5.30
C VAL A 69 -1.31 -13.57 -6.76
N GLY A 70 -0.47 -14.14 -7.63
CA GLY A 70 -0.79 -14.40 -9.02
C GLY A 70 -2.06 -15.24 -9.25
N VAL A 71 -2.55 -16.06 -8.31
CA VAL A 71 -3.79 -16.84 -8.47
C VAL A 71 -5.02 -16.05 -8.00
N ILE A 72 -4.94 -15.31 -6.89
CA ILE A 72 -5.98 -14.33 -6.50
C ILE A 72 -6.08 -13.25 -7.58
N GLN A 73 -4.94 -12.77 -8.05
CA GLN A 73 -4.78 -11.75 -9.07
C GLN A 73 -5.17 -12.26 -10.46
N ALA A 74 -4.80 -13.49 -10.87
CA ALA A 74 -5.25 -14.07 -12.14
C ALA A 74 -6.74 -14.42 -12.13
N ARG A 75 -7.32 -14.81 -10.98
CA ARG A 75 -8.78 -14.95 -10.86
C ARG A 75 -9.45 -13.57 -10.94
N LEU A 76 -9.02 -12.59 -10.16
CA LEU A 76 -9.50 -11.20 -10.22
C LEU A 76 -9.23 -10.50 -11.57
N GLN A 77 -8.22 -10.91 -12.33
CA GLN A 77 -7.91 -10.42 -13.68
C GLN A 77 -8.64 -11.20 -14.77
N SER A 78 -8.95 -12.49 -14.59
CA SER A 78 -9.92 -13.19 -15.45
C SER A 78 -11.34 -12.63 -15.30
N PHE A 79 -11.54 -11.80 -14.27
CA PHE A 79 -12.74 -11.00 -14.02
C PHE A 79 -12.63 -9.55 -14.51
N GLN A 80 -11.53 -9.16 -15.20
CA GLN A 80 -11.47 -7.93 -15.99
C GLN A 80 -12.09 -8.17 -17.37
N LEU A 81 -13.42 -8.32 -17.40
CA LEU A 81 -14.17 -7.94 -18.58
C LEU A 81 -14.66 -6.50 -18.37
N ASP A 82 -14.86 -5.79 -19.48
CA ASP A 82 -15.18 -4.37 -19.55
C ASP A 82 -16.18 -3.95 -18.46
N ASN A 83 -16.07 -2.69 -17.99
CA ASN A 83 -16.92 -2.12 -16.92
C ASN A 83 -18.44 -2.24 -17.14
N ASP A 84 -18.89 -2.74 -18.29
CA ASP A 84 -20.29 -3.02 -18.64
C ASP A 84 -20.72 -4.48 -18.40
N GLU A 85 -19.82 -5.42 -18.04
CA GLU A 85 -20.10 -6.85 -17.75
C GLU A 85 -19.71 -7.28 -16.32
N PHE A 86 -19.68 -6.33 -15.36
CA PHE A 86 -19.35 -6.63 -13.96
C PHE A 86 -20.42 -7.47 -13.23
N ASP A 87 -21.61 -7.64 -13.81
CA ASP A 87 -22.73 -8.40 -13.22
C ASP A 87 -22.56 -9.93 -13.35
N ASP A 88 -21.80 -10.44 -14.32
CA ASP A 88 -21.71 -11.88 -14.61
C ASP A 88 -20.54 -12.61 -13.90
N VAL A 89 -19.69 -11.86 -13.19
CA VAL A 89 -18.44 -12.33 -12.56
C VAL A 89 -18.65 -13.01 -11.19
N TRP A 90 -19.83 -12.85 -10.58
CA TRP A 90 -20.15 -13.36 -9.24
C TRP A 90 -20.57 -14.83 -9.20
N GLU A 91 -20.70 -15.52 -10.34
CA GLU A 91 -21.07 -16.94 -10.41
C GLU A 91 -19.90 -17.92 -10.16
N SER A 92 -18.97 -17.58 -9.26
CA SER A 92 -18.01 -18.59 -8.77
C SER A 92 -18.67 -19.41 -7.66
N PRO A 93 -18.87 -20.74 -7.82
CA PRO A 93 -19.60 -21.57 -6.85
C PRO A 93 -18.89 -21.77 -5.49
N LEU A 94 -17.81 -21.02 -5.22
CA LEU A 94 -16.97 -21.13 -4.03
C LEU A 94 -17.03 -19.88 -3.14
N LEU A 95 -17.55 -18.76 -3.62
CA LEU A 95 -17.82 -17.59 -2.78
C LEU A 95 -19.34 -17.42 -2.77
N ASP A 96 -19.96 -17.60 -1.61
CA ASP A 96 -21.34 -17.20 -1.40
C ASP A 96 -21.50 -15.73 -1.83
N GLU A 97 -22.66 -15.36 -2.40
CA GLU A 97 -22.98 -14.02 -2.91
C GLU A 97 -22.82 -12.91 -1.82
N SER A 98 -22.61 -13.31 -0.57
CA SER A 98 -22.40 -12.47 0.60
C SER A 98 -20.94 -12.03 0.83
N ALA A 99 -19.93 -12.63 0.19
CA ALA A 99 -18.52 -12.35 0.45
C ALA A 99 -17.98 -11.22 -0.45
N ARG A 100 -17.79 -10.02 0.10
CA ARG A 100 -17.34 -8.85 -0.66
C ARG A 100 -15.85 -8.56 -0.41
N VAL A 101 -15.04 -8.50 -1.48
CA VAL A 101 -13.57 -8.33 -1.40
C VAL A 101 -13.11 -7.06 -2.12
N MET A 102 -12.14 -6.39 -1.54
CA MET A 102 -11.42 -5.26 -2.13
C MET A 102 -9.91 -5.48 -2.06
N LEU A 103 -9.21 -5.15 -3.14
CA LEU A 103 -7.75 -5.08 -3.17
C LEU A 103 -7.30 -3.62 -3.20
N LEU A 104 -6.29 -3.30 -2.37
CA LEU A 104 -5.64 -2.00 -2.36
C LEU A 104 -4.13 -2.19 -2.60
N ASP A 105 -3.68 -1.83 -3.80
CA ASP A 105 -2.26 -1.77 -4.13
C ASP A 105 -1.66 -0.43 -3.66
N PHE A 106 -0.43 -0.46 -3.17
CA PHE A 106 0.31 0.75 -2.85
C PHE A 106 1.81 0.58 -3.13
N PRO A 107 2.52 1.69 -3.39
CA PRO A 107 3.93 1.67 -3.75
C PRO A 107 4.79 1.50 -2.49
N MET A 108 6.05 1.88 -2.62
CA MET A 108 7.08 1.85 -1.60
C MET A 108 6.65 2.49 -0.27
N LEU A 109 6.78 1.72 0.82
CA LEU A 109 6.57 2.21 2.18
C LEU A 109 7.81 2.91 2.74
N ALA A 110 7.63 4.09 3.31
CA ALA A 110 8.72 4.89 3.89
C ALA A 110 9.58 4.12 4.91
N VAL A 111 8.98 3.20 5.68
CA VAL A 111 9.70 2.41 6.70
C VAL A 111 10.78 1.51 6.08
N ARG A 112 10.56 1.00 4.86
CA ARG A 112 11.56 0.20 4.14
C ARG A 112 12.65 1.06 3.54
N LEU A 113 12.36 2.34 3.26
CA LEU A 113 13.26 3.26 2.59
C LEU A 113 14.33 3.83 3.50
N PHE A 114 14.02 4.07 4.76
CA PHE A 114 14.92 4.79 5.65
C PHE A 114 16.28 4.12 5.88
N PRO A 115 16.37 2.78 6.06
CA PRO A 115 17.68 2.12 6.18
C PRO A 115 18.53 2.26 4.92
N ASP A 116 17.92 2.20 3.74
CA ASP A 116 18.64 2.36 2.47
C ASP A 116 19.09 3.81 2.28
N VAL A 117 18.22 4.79 2.56
CA VAL A 117 18.61 6.21 2.56
C VAL A 117 19.75 6.46 3.55
N LEU A 118 19.64 5.97 4.78
CA LEU A 118 20.68 6.16 5.80
C LEU A 118 22.01 5.55 5.35
N ARG A 119 21.97 4.34 4.76
CA ARG A 119 23.16 3.71 4.17
C ARG A 119 23.80 4.59 3.10
N GLU A 120 23.01 5.17 2.20
CA GLU A 120 23.54 6.06 1.16
C GLU A 120 24.15 7.35 1.75
N ILE A 121 23.58 7.87 2.86
CA ILE A 121 24.09 9.05 3.56
C ILE A 121 25.41 8.77 4.29
N GLU A 122 25.54 7.61 4.93
CA GLU A 122 26.69 7.27 5.78
C GLU A 122 27.94 6.83 4.99
N LEU A 123 27.79 6.51 3.70
CA LEU A 123 28.90 6.12 2.85
C LEU A 123 29.78 7.34 2.50
N ALA A 124 31.05 7.31 2.91
CA ALA A 124 31.99 8.38 2.59
C ALA A 124 32.16 8.61 1.08
N GLY A 125 32.19 9.89 0.68
CA GLY A 125 32.52 10.37 -0.67
C GLY A 125 31.32 10.87 -1.47
N THR A 126 31.58 11.48 -2.64
CA THR A 126 30.54 11.94 -3.57
C THR A 126 29.78 10.75 -4.16
N ARG A 127 28.44 10.80 -4.13
CA ARG A 127 27.53 9.75 -4.61
C ARG A 127 26.65 10.24 -5.72
N GLU A 128 26.60 9.48 -6.79
CA GLU A 128 25.63 9.68 -7.87
C GLU A 128 24.36 8.88 -7.52
N LEU A 129 23.27 9.59 -7.22
CA LEU A 129 21.97 9.01 -6.91
C LEU A 129 21.04 9.14 -8.11
N ASP A 130 20.24 8.11 -8.38
CA ASP A 130 19.29 8.14 -9.48
C ASP A 130 18.31 9.31 -9.37
N ASP A 131 18.37 10.23 -10.34
CA ASP A 131 17.42 11.34 -10.52
C ASP A 131 16.54 11.14 -11.78
N SER A 132 16.57 9.95 -12.36
CA SER A 132 15.85 9.59 -13.59
C SER A 132 14.65 8.66 -13.36
N SER A 133 14.68 7.80 -12.33
CA SER A 133 13.51 6.97 -11.99
C SER A 133 12.62 7.63 -10.94
N PHE A 134 11.33 7.63 -11.23
CA PHE A 134 10.32 8.24 -10.37
C PHE A 134 9.51 7.18 -9.65
N PHE A 135 9.14 7.47 -8.42
CA PHE A 135 8.24 6.65 -7.62
C PHE A 135 7.40 7.52 -6.68
N ASN A 136 6.37 6.92 -6.09
CA ASN A 136 5.62 7.52 -5.00
C ASN A 136 6.03 6.87 -3.68
N ILE A 137 6.03 7.66 -2.61
CA ILE A 137 6.32 7.17 -1.25
C ILE A 137 5.05 7.29 -0.44
N VAL A 138 4.66 6.21 0.24
CA VAL A 138 3.54 6.22 1.16
C VAL A 138 4.06 6.03 2.59
N THR A 139 3.58 6.86 3.52
CA THR A 139 3.84 6.68 4.95
C THR A 139 2.77 5.77 5.56
N VAL A 140 3.14 5.02 6.60
CA VAL A 140 2.19 4.14 7.31
C VAL A 140 0.98 4.92 7.82
N PRO A 141 1.11 6.09 8.48
CA PRO A 141 -0.05 6.85 8.94
C PRO A 141 -1.00 7.28 7.82
N ASP A 142 -0.46 7.64 6.64
CA ASP A 142 -1.29 8.03 5.51
C ASP A 142 -2.01 6.82 4.91
N LEU A 143 -1.32 5.68 4.76
CA LEU A 143 -1.94 4.42 4.33
C LEU A 143 -3.05 3.99 5.31
N SER A 144 -2.81 4.03 6.62
CA SER A 144 -3.80 3.67 7.63
C SER A 144 -5.04 4.54 7.55
N ARG A 145 -4.88 5.85 7.33
CA ARG A 145 -5.99 6.79 7.11
C ARG A 145 -6.82 6.41 5.89
N VAL A 146 -6.16 6.08 4.77
CA VAL A 146 -6.82 5.67 3.53
C VAL A 146 -7.61 4.39 3.76
N CYS A 147 -6.97 3.37 4.32
CA CYS A 147 -7.60 2.09 4.64
C CYS A 147 -8.81 2.30 5.55
N ALA A 148 -8.68 3.09 6.62
CA ALA A 148 -9.78 3.38 7.52
C ALA A 148 -10.93 4.11 6.82
N SER A 149 -10.63 5.06 5.92
CA SER A 149 -11.64 5.82 5.18
C SER A 149 -12.40 4.94 4.17
N VAL A 150 -11.69 4.05 3.47
CA VAL A 150 -12.27 3.03 2.59
C VAL A 150 -13.19 2.12 3.40
N ILE A 151 -12.66 1.51 4.45
CA ILE A 151 -13.38 0.55 5.27
C ILE A 151 -14.62 1.19 5.90
N ALA A 152 -14.53 2.43 6.38
CA ALA A 152 -15.67 3.16 6.93
C ALA A 152 -16.78 3.37 5.90
N GLN A 153 -16.42 3.67 4.64
CA GLN A 153 -17.40 3.81 3.56
C GLN A 153 -18.05 2.47 3.20
N LEU A 154 -17.28 1.40 3.14
CA LEU A 154 -17.80 0.04 2.91
C LEU A 154 -18.76 -0.39 4.03
N LEU A 155 -18.42 -0.14 5.31
CA LEU A 155 -19.30 -0.35 6.46
C LEU A 155 -20.59 0.47 6.40
N SER A 156 -20.58 1.62 5.72
CA SER A 156 -21.79 2.44 5.55
C SER A 156 -22.70 1.96 4.41
N GLY A 157 -22.41 0.80 3.82
CA GLY A 157 -23.14 0.25 2.68
C GLY A 157 -22.57 0.64 1.32
N GLY A 158 -21.32 1.12 1.26
CA GLY A 158 -20.64 1.42 0.01
C GLY A 158 -20.47 0.18 -0.87
N GLU A 159 -20.69 0.33 -2.18
CA GLU A 159 -20.64 -0.77 -3.15
C GLU A 159 -19.41 -0.72 -4.08
N ASN A 160 -18.44 0.12 -3.73
CA ASN A 160 -17.20 0.29 -4.48
C ASN A 160 -16.21 -0.85 -4.19
N TRP A 161 -16.56 -2.06 -4.61
CA TRP A 161 -15.71 -3.25 -4.52
C TRP A 161 -14.72 -3.31 -5.69
N GLY A 162 -13.73 -4.19 -5.60
CA GLY A 162 -12.74 -4.40 -6.67
C GLY A 162 -11.32 -3.96 -6.30
N ARG A 163 -10.52 -3.67 -7.32
CA ARG A 163 -9.08 -3.39 -7.18
C ARG A 163 -8.81 -1.89 -7.33
N TYR A 164 -8.12 -1.34 -6.35
CA TYR A 164 -7.77 0.05 -6.28
C TYR A 164 -6.29 0.22 -5.99
N THR A 165 -5.78 1.37 -6.37
CA THR A 165 -4.40 1.76 -6.18
C THR A 165 -4.36 3.02 -5.33
N TYR A 166 -3.48 3.04 -4.32
CA TYR A 166 -3.19 4.24 -3.56
C TYR A 166 -1.72 4.62 -3.71
N ALA A 167 -1.49 5.86 -4.11
CA ALA A 167 -0.18 6.51 -4.06
C ALA A 167 -0.33 7.88 -3.41
N SER A 168 0.69 8.29 -2.65
CA SER A 168 0.78 9.67 -2.20
C SER A 168 0.96 10.62 -3.40
N GLY A 169 0.51 11.85 -3.23
CA GLY A 169 0.55 12.89 -4.25
C GLY A 169 1.98 13.31 -4.59
N GLY A 170 2.22 13.47 -5.90
CA GLY A 170 3.52 13.82 -6.44
C GLY A 170 4.46 12.62 -6.53
N LYS A 171 5.53 12.79 -7.30
CA LYS A 171 6.56 11.78 -7.52
C LYS A 171 7.93 12.29 -7.09
N VAL A 172 8.80 11.36 -6.70
CA VAL A 172 10.14 11.65 -6.18
C VAL A 172 11.14 10.66 -6.77
N THR A 173 12.39 11.07 -6.80
CA THR A 173 13.55 10.27 -7.24
C THR A 173 14.39 9.90 -6.02
N TRP A 174 15.31 8.96 -6.16
CA TRP A 174 16.22 8.61 -5.06
C TRP A 174 17.09 9.79 -4.64
N HIS A 175 17.58 10.55 -5.62
CA HIS A 175 18.31 11.79 -5.37
C HIS A 175 17.49 12.79 -4.56
N ARG A 176 16.27 13.12 -5.01
CA ARG A 176 15.41 14.11 -4.33
C ARG A 176 14.93 13.66 -2.96
N LEU A 177 14.68 12.35 -2.78
CA LEU A 177 14.32 11.80 -1.48
C LEU A 177 15.49 11.93 -0.51
N THR A 178 16.67 11.50 -0.91
CA THR A 178 17.86 11.51 -0.05
C THR A 178 18.26 12.93 0.30
N ALA A 179 18.30 13.84 -0.67
CA ALA A 179 18.56 15.26 -0.42
C ALA A 179 17.56 15.86 0.58
N TYR A 180 16.25 15.58 0.41
CA TYR A 180 15.22 16.06 1.33
C TYR A 180 15.39 15.55 2.77
N LEU A 181 15.88 14.31 2.96
CA LEU A 181 16.12 13.72 4.28
C LEU A 181 17.48 14.14 4.87
N CYS A 182 18.47 14.45 4.03
CA CYS A 182 19.76 15.03 4.42
C CYS A 182 19.62 16.46 4.93
N ASP A 183 18.80 17.29 4.28
CA ASP A 183 18.57 18.68 4.69
C ASP A 183 18.10 18.78 6.15
N ASP A 184 17.44 17.73 6.67
CA ASP A 184 17.00 17.66 8.06
C ASP A 184 18.09 17.18 9.04
N LYS A 185 19.12 16.50 8.55
CA LYS A 185 20.15 15.79 9.34
C LYS A 185 21.52 16.47 9.31
N CYS A 186 21.87 17.20 8.26
CA CYS A 186 23.24 17.66 8.06
C CYS A 186 23.34 18.94 7.23
N GLU A 187 23.96 19.98 7.80
CA GLU A 187 24.37 21.19 7.07
C GLU A 187 25.56 20.93 6.10
N GLU A 188 26.22 19.77 6.17
CA GLU A 188 27.47 19.48 5.43
C GLU A 188 27.39 18.33 4.38
N THR A 189 26.27 17.58 4.29
CA THR A 189 26.23 16.32 3.50
C THR A 189 25.57 16.46 2.12
N THR A 190 24.83 17.53 1.85
CA THR A 190 24.17 17.74 0.56
C THR A 190 25.16 17.95 -0.59
N ASP A 191 26.34 18.52 -0.32
CA ASP A 191 27.40 18.72 -1.31
C ASP A 191 27.99 17.40 -1.85
N GLN A 192 27.75 16.29 -1.16
CA GLN A 192 28.22 14.96 -1.55
C GLN A 192 27.20 14.19 -2.40
N LEU A 193 25.97 14.69 -2.56
CA LEU A 193 24.95 14.05 -3.39
C LEU A 193 24.90 14.70 -4.77
N VAL A 194 25.14 13.90 -5.80
CA VAL A 194 25.09 14.33 -7.21
C VAL A 194 23.92 13.62 -7.88
N ALA A 195 23.16 14.38 -8.67
CA ALA A 195 22.07 13.84 -9.47
C ALA A 195 22.64 12.98 -10.62
N GLY A 196 22.30 11.71 -10.61
CA GLY A 196 22.67 10.75 -11.63
C GLY A 196 21.76 10.75 -12.83
N ALA A 197 22.35 10.60 -14.01
CA ALA A 197 21.64 10.57 -15.28
C ALA A 197 21.42 9.12 -15.75
N GLY A 198 20.21 8.82 -16.23
CA GLY A 198 19.85 7.50 -16.71
C GLY A 198 18.61 7.53 -17.60
N LEU A 199 18.28 6.38 -18.20
CA LEU A 199 17.05 6.25 -19.01
C LEU A 199 15.78 6.39 -18.17
N GLY A 200 15.87 6.17 -16.85
CA GLY A 200 14.79 6.32 -15.89
C GLY A 200 13.66 5.31 -16.07
N VAL A 201 13.03 4.93 -14.98
CA VAL A 201 11.76 4.19 -15.02
C VAL A 201 10.74 4.95 -14.18
N ASP A 202 9.58 5.25 -14.77
CA ASP A 202 8.46 5.80 -14.01
C ASP A 202 7.69 4.64 -13.37
N ARG A 203 7.91 4.44 -12.06
CA ARG A 203 7.27 3.43 -11.23
C ARG A 203 6.10 4.01 -10.42
N THR A 204 5.60 5.18 -10.81
CA THR A 204 4.47 5.79 -10.12
C THR A 204 3.18 5.00 -10.37
N LEU A 205 2.31 5.00 -9.37
CA LEU A 205 1.04 4.31 -9.44
C LEU A 205 -0.10 5.33 -9.60
N ASP A 206 -1.10 5.00 -10.42
CA ASP A 206 -2.27 5.84 -10.63
C ASP A 206 -3.37 5.56 -9.59
N GLY A 207 -3.58 6.52 -8.67
CA GLY A 207 -4.62 6.45 -7.66
C GLY A 207 -5.96 7.09 -8.05
N THR A 208 -6.17 7.40 -9.33
CA THR A 208 -7.35 8.15 -9.81
C THR A 208 -8.66 7.42 -9.55
N ALA A 209 -8.70 6.10 -9.78
CA ALA A 209 -9.89 5.28 -9.54
C ALA A 209 -10.33 5.33 -8.06
N LEU A 210 -9.39 5.19 -7.13
CA LEU A 210 -9.67 5.25 -5.69
C LEU A 210 -10.17 6.63 -5.26
N LYS A 211 -9.58 7.69 -5.82
CA LYS A 211 -10.03 9.07 -5.57
C LYS A 211 -11.47 9.29 -6.00
N PHE A 212 -11.88 8.76 -7.16
CA PHE A 212 -13.25 8.92 -7.65
C PHE A 212 -14.24 8.05 -6.87
N ALA A 213 -13.90 6.79 -6.60
CA ALA A 213 -14.78 5.87 -5.89
C ALA A 213 -15.02 6.29 -4.43
N PHE A 214 -13.96 6.73 -3.72
CA PHE A 214 -14.02 6.97 -2.27
C PHE A 214 -13.85 8.44 -1.87
N GLY A 215 -13.68 9.36 -2.81
CA GLY A 215 -13.40 10.77 -2.52
C GLY A 215 -12.06 11.03 -1.81
N ILE A 216 -11.17 10.04 -1.77
CA ILE A 216 -9.91 10.10 -1.02
C ILE A 216 -8.88 10.90 -1.82
N LYS A 217 -8.47 12.04 -1.26
CA LYS A 217 -7.40 12.86 -1.84
C LYS A 217 -6.02 12.36 -1.38
N PRO A 218 -5.08 12.09 -2.31
CA PRO A 218 -3.70 11.80 -1.96
C PRO A 218 -3.06 12.95 -1.19
N LYS A 219 -2.35 12.64 -0.10
CA LYS A 219 -1.48 13.62 0.56
C LYS A 219 -0.16 13.72 -0.18
N PRO A 220 0.49 14.90 -0.28
CA PRO A 220 1.83 15.00 -0.84
C PRO A 220 2.82 14.06 -0.12
N TRP A 221 3.73 13.42 -0.86
CA TRP A 221 4.66 12.41 -0.32
C TRP A 221 5.53 12.89 0.85
N ARG A 222 5.77 14.20 0.97
CA ARG A 222 6.54 14.82 2.06
C ARG A 222 5.78 14.86 3.38
N VAL A 223 4.45 14.79 3.35
CA VAL A 223 3.63 15.00 4.55
C VAL A 223 3.82 13.86 5.54
N GLY A 224 4.32 14.20 6.73
CA GLY A 224 4.65 13.24 7.79
C GLY A 224 5.91 12.41 7.52
N LEU A 225 6.60 12.61 6.39
CA LEU A 225 7.81 11.86 6.08
C LEU A 225 8.99 12.27 6.98
N LEU A 226 9.17 13.57 7.22
CA LEU A 226 10.23 14.07 8.11
C LEU A 226 10.03 13.64 9.56
N ASP A 227 8.81 13.72 10.08
CA ASP A 227 8.52 13.28 11.45
C ASP A 227 8.84 11.80 11.62
N ARG A 228 8.56 11.00 10.59
CA ARG A 228 8.89 9.57 10.53
C ARG A 228 10.39 9.32 10.41
N TRP A 229 11.08 10.11 9.60
CA TRP A 229 12.54 10.07 9.49
C TRP A 229 13.20 10.38 10.83
N ARG A 230 12.79 11.45 11.51
CA ARG A 230 13.30 11.82 12.84
C ARG A 230 13.03 10.73 13.87
N ALA A 231 11.83 10.18 13.91
CA ALA A 231 11.50 9.06 14.80
C ALA A 231 12.33 7.80 14.51
N PHE A 232 12.67 7.54 13.25
CA PHE A 232 13.55 6.44 12.87
C PHE A 232 14.99 6.63 13.37
N LEU A 233 15.45 7.87 13.47
CA LEU A 233 16.81 8.20 13.86
C LEU A 233 17.07 8.17 15.38
N GLY A 234 16.01 8.16 16.20
CA GLY A 234 16.08 8.17 17.67
C GLY A 234 15.83 9.53 18.27
#